data_AF-A0A9W6U4W7-F1
#
_entry.id   AF-A0A9W6U4W7-F1
#
_cell.length_a   1.000
_cell.length_b   1.000
_cell.length_c   1.000
_cell.angle_alpha   90.00
_cell.angle_beta   90.00
_cell.angle_gamma   90.00
#
_symmetry.space_group_name_H-M   'P 1'
#
loop_
_entity.id
_entity.type
_entity.pdbx_description
1 polymer ?
#
loop_
_entity_poly.entity_id
_entity_poly.type
_entity_poly.pdbx_seq_one_letter_code
_entity_poly.pdbx_strand_id
1 'polypeptide(L)'
;MGVAFQTIGMIGSFVIASSLVPQMLKVYKTKSAKDISLRFQLLYCFGIGLILVYGFGENLWPIYIPATVEEVAGLIMLAMKLYYDRSATKPGTSGADNEGHALEMGASPLTRRSETKFTGVYFTQKFAGLYVIGLAFNILGLVGSFMISASLVPQIIKVIRTKSAKDLSRSFQLLYVAGLILVAIYGIGESLWPIWIPVVIELAGGLTLLALKCIYDGHEASEGLDLETGAPERGSTTSYKYALTPK
;
A
#
# COMPACT_ATOMS: atom_id res chain seq x y z
N MET A 1 -27.14 -14.90 6.57
CA MET A 1 -26.76 -13.92 5.53
C MET A 1 -25.43 -14.26 4.84
N GLY A 2 -24.85 -15.46 5.02
CA GLY A 2 -23.39 -15.63 5.00
C GLY A 2 -22.69 -16.18 3.75
N VAL A 3 -23.26 -16.15 2.54
CA VAL A 3 -22.54 -16.62 1.32
C VAL A 3 -22.40 -15.52 0.27
N ALA A 4 -23.45 -14.71 0.11
CA ALA A 4 -23.42 -13.57 -0.81
C ALA A 4 -22.37 -12.54 -0.39
N PHE A 5 -22.35 -12.13 0.88
CA PHE A 5 -21.36 -11.17 1.39
C PHE A 5 -19.94 -11.72 1.32
N GLN A 6 -19.72 -12.98 1.67
CA GLN A 6 -18.40 -13.63 1.53
C GLN A 6 -17.91 -13.62 0.07
N THR A 7 -18.81 -13.90 -0.88
CA THR A 7 -18.51 -13.83 -2.31
C THR A 7 -18.13 -12.40 -2.73
N ILE A 8 -18.87 -11.39 -2.27
CA ILE A 8 -18.56 -9.97 -2.52
C ILE A 8 -17.19 -9.59 -1.95
N GLY A 9 -16.89 -10.01 -0.72
CA GLY A 9 -15.61 -9.75 -0.06
C GLY A 9 -14.44 -10.38 -0.80
N MET A 10 -14.57 -11.63 -1.24
CA MET A 10 -13.54 -12.31 -2.05
C MET A 10 -13.35 -11.60 -3.40
N ILE A 11 -14.42 -11.29 -4.12
CA ILE A 11 -14.34 -10.56 -5.39
C ILE A 11 -13.66 -9.20 -5.18
N GLY A 12 -14.07 -8.45 -4.16
CA GLY A 12 -13.45 -7.17 -3.82
C GLY A 12 -11.95 -7.28 -3.56
N SER A 13 -11.53 -8.27 -2.78
CA SER A 13 -10.12 -8.50 -2.46
C SER A 13 -9.30 -8.89 -3.70
N PHE A 14 -9.85 -9.73 -4.60
CA PHE A 14 -9.20 -10.04 -5.87
C PHE A 14 -9.14 -8.84 -6.82
N VAL A 15 -10.16 -7.99 -6.83
CA VAL A 15 -10.15 -6.74 -7.60
C VAL A 15 -9.04 -5.81 -7.10
N ILE A 16 -8.88 -5.66 -5.78
CA ILE A 16 -7.78 -4.90 -5.15
C ILE A 16 -6.43 -5.48 -5.60
N ALA A 17 -6.20 -6.78 -5.43
CA ALA A 17 -4.95 -7.42 -5.83
C ALA A 17 -4.66 -7.21 -7.34
N SER A 18 -5.68 -7.37 -8.19
CA SER A 18 -5.55 -7.19 -9.64
C SER A 18 -5.26 -5.73 -10.05
N SER A 19 -5.67 -4.76 -9.24
CA SER A 19 -5.45 -3.33 -9.51
C SER A 19 -3.95 -2.97 -9.56
N LEU A 20 -3.09 -3.73 -8.86
CA LEU A 20 -1.65 -3.51 -8.90
C LEU A 20 -1.05 -3.79 -10.29
N VAL A 21 -1.70 -4.64 -11.10
CA VAL A 21 -1.23 -4.96 -12.46
C VAL A 21 -1.14 -3.71 -13.36
N PRO A 22 -2.21 -2.91 -13.57
CA PRO A 22 -2.10 -1.69 -14.37
C PRO A 22 -1.15 -0.64 -13.76
N GLN A 23 -0.94 -0.64 -12.44
CA GLN A 23 0.06 0.24 -11.81
C GLN A 23 1.48 -0.18 -12.18
N MET A 24 1.80 -1.47 -12.05
CA MET A 24 3.09 -2.03 -12.45
C MET A 24 3.33 -1.83 -13.95
N LEU A 25 2.34 -2.07 -14.80
CA LEU A 25 2.46 -1.85 -16.24
C LEU A 25 2.74 -0.38 -16.58
N LYS A 26 2.11 0.57 -15.88
CA LYS A 26 2.37 2.01 -16.05
C LYS A 26 3.85 2.32 -15.74
N VAL A 27 4.35 1.91 -14.58
CA VAL A 27 5.76 2.13 -14.18
C VAL A 27 6.73 1.42 -15.11
N TYR A 28 6.42 0.19 -15.54
CA TYR A 28 7.26 -0.52 -16.49
C TYR A 28 7.35 0.19 -17.84
N LYS A 29 6.26 0.81 -18.31
CA LYS A 29 6.23 1.56 -19.58
C LYS A 29 6.91 2.92 -19.45
N THR A 30 6.65 3.67 -18.39
CA THR A 30 7.21 5.02 -18.18
C THR A 30 8.65 4.99 -17.66
N LYS A 31 9.12 3.84 -17.15
CA LYS A 31 10.42 3.68 -16.50
C LYS A 31 10.64 4.67 -15.34
N SER A 32 9.55 5.13 -14.74
CA SER A 32 9.53 6.12 -13.67
C SER A 32 8.50 5.74 -12.62
N ALA A 33 8.89 5.91 -11.36
CA ALA A 33 8.04 5.76 -10.19
C ALA A 33 8.19 6.96 -9.24
N LYS A 34 8.62 8.11 -9.76
CA LYS A 34 9.02 9.29 -8.98
C LYS A 34 7.88 9.81 -8.11
N ASP A 35 6.64 9.78 -8.60
CA ASP A 35 5.47 10.26 -7.84
C ASP A 35 4.95 9.25 -6.81
N ILE A 36 5.45 8.02 -6.85
CA ILE A 36 5.09 6.96 -5.91
C ILE A 36 5.97 7.09 -4.66
N SER A 37 5.38 7.08 -3.47
CA SER A 37 6.05 7.30 -2.19
C SER A 37 6.65 5.99 -1.68
N LEU A 38 7.97 5.93 -1.49
CA LEU A 38 8.61 4.74 -0.93
C LEU A 38 8.06 4.39 0.46
N ARG A 39 7.75 5.41 1.27
CA ARG A 39 7.17 5.23 2.61
C ARG A 39 5.79 4.58 2.55
N PHE A 40 4.98 4.93 1.56
CA PHE A 40 3.69 4.28 1.31
C PHE A 40 3.90 2.79 1.02
N GLN A 41 4.73 2.45 0.04
CA GLN A 41 4.98 1.04 -0.32
C GLN A 41 5.51 0.21 0.85
N LEU A 42 6.44 0.73 1.64
CA LEU A 42 6.97 0.01 2.81
C LEU A 42 5.91 -0.24 3.87
N LEU A 43 5.12 0.79 4.23
CA LEU A 43 4.04 0.64 5.20
C LEU A 43 2.93 -0.27 4.69
N TYR A 44 2.62 -0.20 3.40
CA TYR A 44 1.61 -1.03 2.75
C TYR A 44 1.98 -2.52 2.78
N CYS A 45 3.17 -2.88 2.30
CA CYS A 45 3.64 -4.28 2.32
C CYS A 45 3.76 -4.80 3.76
N PHE A 46 4.29 -3.97 4.67
CA PHE A 46 4.35 -4.38 6.08
C PHE A 46 2.95 -4.61 6.67
N GLY A 47 1.96 -3.78 6.29
CA GLY A 47 0.57 -3.90 6.74
C GLY A 47 -0.12 -5.15 6.25
N ILE A 48 -0.01 -5.45 4.95
CA ILE A 48 -0.50 -6.70 4.36
C ILE A 48 0.23 -7.90 4.97
N GLY A 49 1.53 -7.79 5.23
CA GLY A 49 2.30 -8.81 5.96
C GLY A 49 1.74 -9.14 7.35
N LEU A 50 1.30 -8.13 8.13
CA LEU A 50 0.62 -8.36 9.41
C LEU A 50 -0.74 -9.04 9.22
N ILE A 51 -1.51 -8.65 8.19
CA ILE A 51 -2.77 -9.30 7.83
C ILE A 51 -2.56 -10.76 7.45
N LEU A 52 -1.48 -11.09 6.73
CA LEU A 52 -1.15 -12.47 6.38
C LEU A 52 -0.84 -13.31 7.61
N VAL A 53 -0.02 -12.79 8.55
CA VAL A 53 0.27 -13.48 9.81
C VAL A 53 -1.02 -13.76 10.58
N TYR A 54 -1.91 -12.77 10.67
CA TYR A 54 -3.24 -12.95 11.25
C TYR A 54 -4.08 -14.00 10.51
N GLY A 55 -4.19 -13.87 9.19
CA GLY A 55 -5.04 -14.73 8.37
C GLY A 55 -4.60 -16.19 8.39
N PHE A 56 -3.30 -16.46 8.30
CA PHE A 56 -2.76 -17.82 8.46
C PHE A 56 -2.93 -18.34 9.90
N GLY A 57 -2.70 -17.50 10.91
CA GLY A 57 -2.84 -17.87 12.32
C GLY A 57 -4.26 -18.30 12.71
N GLU A 58 -5.27 -17.61 12.16
CA GLU A 58 -6.70 -17.89 12.38
C GLU A 58 -7.32 -18.81 11.30
N ASN A 59 -6.52 -19.29 10.34
CA ASN A 59 -6.94 -20.13 9.22
C ASN A 59 -8.11 -19.54 8.38
N LEU A 60 -8.06 -18.22 8.15
CA LEU A 60 -9.07 -17.45 7.43
C LEU A 60 -8.80 -17.43 5.93
N TRP A 61 -9.04 -18.56 5.28
CA TRP A 61 -8.74 -18.76 3.85
C TRP A 61 -9.30 -17.70 2.89
N PRO A 62 -10.49 -17.10 3.10
CA PRO A 62 -11.00 -16.04 2.21
C PRO A 62 -10.22 -14.72 2.34
N ILE A 63 -9.45 -14.56 3.42
CA ILE A 63 -8.66 -13.35 3.69
C ILE A 63 -7.22 -13.56 3.23
N TYR A 64 -6.55 -14.64 3.67
CA TYR A 64 -5.11 -14.78 3.40
C TYR A 64 -4.81 -15.17 1.95
N ILE A 65 -5.70 -15.85 1.22
CA ILE A 65 -5.45 -16.20 -0.19
C ILE A 65 -5.32 -14.93 -1.06
N PRO A 66 -6.33 -14.03 -1.12
CA PRO A 66 -6.20 -12.81 -1.93
C PRO A 66 -5.08 -11.91 -1.40
N ALA A 67 -4.91 -11.79 -0.07
CA ALA A 67 -3.83 -11.01 0.51
C ALA A 67 -2.44 -11.54 0.15
N THR A 68 -2.28 -12.85 -0.09
CA THR A 68 -0.99 -13.43 -0.52
C THR A 68 -0.66 -12.99 -1.95
N VAL A 69 -1.66 -13.01 -2.84
CA VAL A 69 -1.52 -12.53 -4.22
C VAL A 69 -1.19 -11.03 -4.22
N GLU A 70 -1.86 -10.27 -3.36
CA GLU A 70 -1.64 -8.85 -3.19
C GLU A 70 -0.25 -8.52 -2.64
N GLU A 71 0.23 -9.23 -1.63
CA GLU A 71 1.56 -9.04 -1.05
C GLU A 71 2.65 -9.30 -2.09
N VAL A 72 2.52 -10.37 -2.87
CA VAL A 72 3.48 -10.65 -3.96
C VAL A 72 3.49 -9.52 -4.98
N ALA A 73 2.33 -9.03 -5.40
CA ALA A 73 2.24 -7.89 -6.31
C ALA A 73 2.79 -6.60 -5.68
N GLY A 74 2.58 -6.38 -4.38
CA GLY A 74 3.09 -5.26 -3.60
C GLY A 74 4.63 -5.27 -3.52
N LEU A 75 5.22 -6.43 -3.25
CA LEU A 75 6.67 -6.62 -3.22
C LEU A 75 7.31 -6.42 -4.60
N ILE A 76 6.67 -6.89 -5.67
CA ILE A 76 7.12 -6.60 -7.05
C ILE A 76 7.08 -5.10 -7.32
N MET A 77 5.99 -4.43 -6.94
CA MET A 77 5.84 -2.98 -7.11
C MET A 77 6.90 -2.20 -6.30
N LEU A 78 7.20 -2.63 -5.07
CA LEU A 78 8.27 -2.09 -4.23
C LEU A 78 9.65 -2.30 -4.89
N ALA A 79 9.92 -3.49 -5.43
CA ALA A 79 11.17 -3.76 -6.13
C ALA A 79 11.34 -2.87 -7.38
N MET A 80 10.26 -2.69 -8.16
CA MET A 80 10.25 -1.76 -9.31
C MET A 80 10.54 -0.33 -8.85
N LYS A 81 9.89 0.12 -7.78
CA LYS A 81 10.11 1.45 -7.20
C LYS A 81 11.59 1.67 -6.84
N LEU A 82 12.21 0.71 -6.15
CA LEU A 82 13.63 0.78 -5.78
C LEU A 82 14.57 0.76 -6.99
N TYR A 83 14.25 -0.04 -8.01
CA TYR A 83 15.05 -0.14 -9.23
C TYR A 83 15.05 1.16 -10.03
N TYR A 84 13.88 1.75 -10.28
CA TYR A 84 13.76 2.96 -11.10
C TYR A 84 14.23 4.23 -10.36
N ASP A 85 14.11 4.29 -9.03
CA ASP A 85 14.68 5.39 -8.24
C ASP A 85 16.22 5.40 -8.29
N ARG A 86 16.85 4.22 -8.19
CA ARG A 86 18.32 4.07 -8.33
C ARG A 86 18.82 4.36 -9.74
N SER A 87 18.02 4.01 -10.76
CA SER A 87 18.39 4.25 -12.16
C SER A 87 18.34 5.75 -12.51
N ALA A 88 17.47 6.53 -11.86
CA ALA A 88 17.37 7.97 -12.04
C ALA A 88 18.51 8.77 -11.37
N THR A 89 19.31 8.15 -10.51
CA THR A 89 20.33 8.81 -9.66
C THR A 89 21.77 8.51 -10.07
N LYS A 90 22.04 7.96 -11.26
CA LYS A 90 23.42 7.78 -11.77
C LYS A 90 23.84 8.93 -12.71
N PRO A 91 24.71 9.88 -12.29
CA PRO A 91 25.60 10.60 -13.19
C PRO A 91 26.73 9.67 -13.66
N GLY A 92 27.31 9.96 -14.83
CA GLY A 92 28.27 9.09 -15.51
C GLY A 92 29.58 8.77 -14.76
N THR A 93 30.00 7.51 -14.93
CA THR A 93 31.37 6.93 -14.99
C THR A 93 32.41 7.13 -13.87
N SER A 94 32.91 5.95 -13.47
CA SER A 94 34.31 5.58 -13.18
C SER A 94 34.84 5.65 -11.75
N GLY A 95 35.17 4.46 -11.24
CA GLY A 95 36.49 4.19 -10.68
C GLY A 95 36.53 3.68 -9.25
N ALA A 96 36.62 2.34 -9.09
CA ALA A 96 37.10 1.60 -7.92
C ALA A 96 36.33 1.87 -6.60
N ASP A 97 36.28 1.02 -5.59
CA ASP A 97 37.06 -0.12 -5.19
C ASP A 97 36.22 -1.00 -4.24
N ASN A 98 36.41 -2.30 -4.44
CA ASN A 98 36.29 -3.41 -3.51
C ASN A 98 35.86 -3.15 -2.04
N GLU A 99 34.82 -3.86 -1.58
CA GLU A 99 34.92 -4.67 -0.36
C GLU A 99 33.79 -5.70 -0.33
N GLY A 100 34.19 -6.97 -0.38
CA GLY A 100 33.30 -8.11 -0.24
C GLY A 100 33.03 -8.41 1.23
N HIS A 101 31.78 -8.70 1.55
CA HIS A 101 31.44 -9.52 2.71
C HIS A 101 30.48 -10.60 2.26
N ALA A 102 31.06 -11.76 1.95
CA ALA A 102 30.35 -13.02 1.88
C ALA A 102 29.84 -13.34 3.30
N LEU A 103 28.53 -13.40 3.48
CA LEU A 103 27.94 -14.10 4.61
C LEU A 103 27.64 -15.53 4.16
N GLU A 104 28.61 -16.39 4.39
CA GLU A 104 28.38 -17.83 4.47
C GLU A 104 27.47 -18.10 5.67
N MET A 105 26.34 -18.77 5.45
CA MET A 105 25.64 -19.47 6.52
C MET A 105 25.65 -20.95 6.15
N GLY A 106 26.56 -21.67 6.81
CA GLY A 106 26.84 -23.08 6.57
C GLY A 106 25.61 -23.95 6.79
N ALA A 107 25.41 -24.88 5.87
CA ALA A 107 24.57 -26.05 6.06
C ALA A 107 25.44 -27.19 6.64
N SER A 108 24.97 -27.85 7.69
CA SER A 108 25.26 -29.27 8.01
C SER A 108 24.55 -29.76 9.28
N PRO A 109 24.35 -31.08 9.46
CA PRO A 109 23.05 -31.66 9.77
C PRO A 109 22.93 -32.13 11.24
N LEU A 110 21.71 -32.51 11.66
CA LEU A 110 21.39 -33.84 12.21
C LEU A 110 20.03 -33.89 12.91
N THR A 111 19.39 -35.04 12.70
CA THR A 111 18.23 -35.58 13.41
C THR A 111 18.55 -35.95 14.87
N ARG A 112 17.60 -35.75 15.79
CA ARG A 112 17.42 -36.60 16.98
C ARG A 112 16.01 -36.46 17.57
N ARG A 113 15.29 -37.59 17.61
CA ARG A 113 14.03 -37.81 18.34
C ARG A 113 14.36 -38.26 19.78
N SER A 114 13.69 -37.71 20.79
CA SER A 114 13.28 -38.49 21.98
C SER A 114 12.10 -37.82 22.69
N GLU A 115 11.26 -38.66 23.30
CA GLU A 115 9.97 -38.33 23.90
C GLU A 115 10.06 -37.64 25.25
N THR A 116 9.01 -36.92 25.62
CA THR A 116 8.65 -36.66 27.02
C THR A 116 7.14 -36.75 27.18
N LYS A 117 6.66 -37.78 27.89
CA LYS A 117 5.38 -37.74 28.59
C LYS A 117 5.66 -37.21 30.00
N PHE A 118 5.04 -36.09 30.38
CA PHE A 118 4.76 -35.78 31.77
C PHE A 118 3.40 -35.09 31.89
N THR A 119 2.53 -35.72 32.67
CA THR A 119 1.10 -35.41 32.82
C THR A 119 0.91 -34.47 34.01
N GLY A 120 0.05 -33.46 33.84
CA GLY A 120 -0.73 -32.89 34.94
C GLY A 120 -0.24 -31.58 35.58
N VAL A 121 -0.38 -30.43 34.88
CA VAL A 121 -1.16 -29.21 35.27
C VAL A 121 -1.49 -28.41 33.97
N TYR A 122 -1.80 -29.07 32.85
CA TYR A 122 -1.85 -28.40 31.53
C TYR A 122 -3.25 -28.06 31.00
N PHE A 123 -4.32 -28.40 31.73
CA PHE A 123 -5.67 -28.27 31.15
C PHE A 123 -6.22 -26.83 31.24
N THR A 124 -5.87 -26.07 32.27
CA THR A 124 -6.25 -24.66 32.42
C THR A 124 -5.24 -23.68 31.81
N GLN A 125 -3.94 -24.00 31.81
CA GLN A 125 -2.90 -23.14 31.21
C GLN A 125 -2.87 -23.20 29.68
N LYS A 126 -3.24 -24.34 29.07
CA LYS A 126 -3.30 -24.47 27.60
C LYS A 126 -4.49 -23.70 27.00
N PHE A 127 -5.62 -23.62 27.72
CA PHE A 127 -6.77 -22.80 27.31
C PHE A 127 -6.47 -21.30 27.42
N ALA A 128 -5.82 -20.86 28.50
CA ALA A 128 -5.36 -19.47 28.64
C ALA A 128 -4.29 -19.13 27.59
N GLY A 129 -3.33 -20.01 27.34
CA GLY A 129 -2.31 -19.83 26.31
C GLY A 129 -2.90 -19.75 24.89
N LEU A 130 -3.87 -20.60 24.56
CA LEU A 130 -4.54 -20.58 23.26
C LEU A 130 -5.39 -19.30 23.08
N TYR A 131 -6.04 -18.84 24.15
CA TYR A 131 -6.80 -17.58 24.16
C TYR A 131 -5.88 -16.36 23.99
N VAL A 132 -4.74 -16.33 24.67
CA VAL A 132 -3.73 -15.26 24.53
C VAL A 132 -3.13 -15.24 23.11
N ILE A 133 -2.89 -16.41 22.51
CA ILE A 133 -2.41 -16.51 21.12
C ILE A 133 -3.45 -15.98 20.12
N GLY A 134 -4.72 -16.37 20.27
CA GLY A 134 -5.80 -15.84 19.41
C GLY A 134 -5.99 -14.33 19.59
N LEU A 135 -5.89 -13.81 20.81
CA LEU A 135 -5.94 -12.37 21.05
C LEU A 135 -4.78 -11.63 20.34
N ALA A 136 -3.57 -12.21 20.36
CA ALA A 136 -2.42 -11.63 19.68
C ALA A 136 -2.64 -11.55 18.16
N PHE A 137 -3.17 -12.59 17.52
CA PHE A 137 -3.49 -12.56 16.09
C PHE A 137 -4.53 -11.50 15.75
N ASN A 138 -5.59 -11.38 16.56
CA ASN A 138 -6.61 -10.34 16.35
C ASN A 138 -6.02 -8.92 16.42
N ILE A 139 -5.09 -8.67 17.35
CA ILE A 139 -4.38 -7.38 17.44
C ILE A 139 -3.53 -7.15 16.19
N LEU A 140 -2.82 -8.18 15.70
CA LEU A 140 -2.02 -8.06 14.47
C LEU A 140 -2.88 -7.73 13.25
N GLY A 141 -4.04 -8.38 13.12
CA GLY A 141 -5.00 -8.08 12.05
C GLY A 141 -5.49 -6.63 12.11
N LEU A 142 -5.91 -6.17 13.29
CA LEU A 142 -6.33 -4.78 13.52
C LEU A 142 -5.21 -3.77 13.18
N VAL A 143 -4.01 -3.98 13.73
CA VAL A 143 -2.86 -3.10 13.49
C VAL A 143 -2.51 -3.08 12.00
N GLY A 144 -2.51 -4.24 11.35
CA GLY A 144 -2.28 -4.39 9.91
C GLY A 144 -3.26 -3.54 9.09
N SER A 145 -4.57 -3.69 9.33
CA SER A 145 -5.60 -2.96 8.59
C SER A 145 -5.48 -1.44 8.77
N PHE A 146 -5.31 -0.93 10.00
CA PHE A 146 -5.13 0.50 10.22
C PHE A 146 -3.82 1.04 9.63
N MET A 147 -2.77 0.23 9.61
CA MET A 147 -1.49 0.62 9.02
C MET A 147 -1.56 0.72 7.49
N ILE A 148 -2.30 -0.17 6.83
CA ILE A 148 -2.59 -0.05 5.39
C ILE A 148 -3.31 1.26 5.11
N SER A 149 -4.37 1.60 5.84
CA SER A 149 -5.08 2.86 5.66
C SER A 149 -4.17 4.08 5.92
N ALA A 150 -3.35 4.02 6.98
CA ALA A 150 -2.40 5.08 7.32
C ALA A 150 -1.28 5.23 6.27
N SER A 151 -0.95 4.17 5.52
CA SER A 151 0.07 4.21 4.47
C SER A 151 -0.29 5.16 3.32
N LEU A 152 -1.58 5.46 3.09
CA LEU A 152 -2.00 6.42 2.07
C LEU A 152 -1.60 7.86 2.40
N VAL A 153 -1.42 8.19 3.68
CA VAL A 153 -1.03 9.53 4.14
C VAL A 153 0.29 10.00 3.51
N PRO A 154 1.42 9.26 3.60
CA PRO A 154 2.65 9.66 2.94
C PRO A 154 2.55 9.68 1.41
N GLN A 155 1.64 8.93 0.78
CA GLN A 155 1.40 9.02 -0.67
C GLN A 155 0.68 10.33 -1.02
N ILE A 156 -0.39 10.68 -0.30
CA ILE A 156 -1.15 11.92 -0.49
C ILE A 156 -0.25 13.13 -0.28
N ILE A 157 0.50 13.16 0.81
CA ILE A 157 1.44 14.25 1.11
C ILE A 157 2.45 14.41 -0.02
N LYS A 158 3.00 13.31 -0.56
CA LYS A 158 3.96 13.37 -1.65
C LYS A 158 3.37 14.03 -2.88
N VAL A 159 2.19 13.60 -3.33
CA VAL A 159 1.49 14.15 -4.49
C VAL A 159 1.17 15.64 -4.32
N ILE A 160 0.71 16.05 -3.13
CA ILE A 160 0.43 17.47 -2.83
C ILE A 160 1.71 18.31 -2.87
N ARG A 161 2.83 17.78 -2.35
CA ARG A 161 4.11 18.49 -2.32
C ARG A 161 4.80 18.57 -3.68
N THR A 162 4.75 17.50 -4.48
CA THR A 162 5.37 17.46 -5.81
C THR A 162 4.49 18.05 -6.91
N LYS A 163 3.20 18.28 -6.63
CA LYS A 163 2.21 18.79 -7.60
C LYS A 163 2.13 17.90 -8.85
N SER A 164 2.43 16.61 -8.71
CA SER A 164 2.47 15.67 -9.82
C SER A 164 2.02 14.27 -9.39
N ALA A 165 1.28 13.61 -10.27
CA ALA A 165 0.77 12.26 -10.11
C ALA A 165 0.89 11.46 -11.42
N LYS A 166 1.88 11.77 -12.26
CA LYS A 166 2.06 11.20 -13.61
C LYS A 166 2.27 9.70 -13.59
N ASP A 167 3.06 9.25 -12.64
CA ASP A 167 3.42 7.83 -12.49
C ASP A 167 2.28 7.00 -11.85
N LEU A 168 1.23 7.66 -11.34
CA LEU A 168 0.05 6.99 -10.78
C LEU A 168 -0.92 6.60 -11.90
N SER A 169 -1.31 5.33 -11.94
CA SER A 169 -2.22 4.78 -12.95
C SER A 169 -3.69 5.07 -12.58
N ARG A 170 -4.43 5.74 -13.46
CA ARG A 170 -5.87 5.98 -13.27
C ARG A 170 -6.65 4.67 -13.18
N SER A 171 -6.30 3.70 -14.02
CA SER A 171 -6.93 2.36 -14.02
C SER A 171 -6.70 1.62 -12.71
N PHE A 172 -5.51 1.73 -12.11
CA PHE A 172 -5.25 1.21 -10.77
C PHE A 172 -6.16 1.86 -9.75
N GLN A 173 -6.21 3.20 -9.69
CA GLN A 173 -7.00 3.91 -8.68
C GLN A 173 -8.50 3.59 -8.79
N LEU A 174 -9.05 3.47 -10.00
CA LEU A 174 -10.44 3.11 -10.22
C LEU A 174 -10.74 1.67 -9.76
N LEU A 175 -9.90 0.71 -10.13
CA LEU A 175 -10.07 -0.69 -9.71
C LEU A 175 -9.90 -0.83 -8.20
N TYR A 176 -8.91 -0.16 -7.61
CA TYR A 176 -8.65 -0.17 -6.18
C TYR A 176 -9.84 0.39 -5.39
N VAL A 177 -10.37 1.56 -5.78
CA VAL A 177 -11.58 2.15 -5.18
C VAL A 177 -12.79 1.21 -5.33
N ALA A 178 -13.00 0.62 -6.51
CA ALA A 178 -14.11 -0.32 -6.73
C ALA A 178 -13.99 -1.56 -5.82
N GLY A 179 -12.78 -2.13 -5.70
CA GLY A 179 -12.50 -3.24 -4.81
C GLY A 179 -12.74 -2.89 -3.34
N LEU A 180 -12.27 -1.73 -2.88
CA LEU A 180 -12.50 -1.24 -1.51
C LEU A 180 -13.98 -1.05 -1.19
N ILE A 181 -14.78 -0.57 -2.15
CA ILE A 181 -16.25 -0.46 -1.98
C ILE A 181 -16.86 -1.84 -1.74
N LEU A 182 -16.47 -2.85 -2.52
CA LEU A 182 -16.96 -4.22 -2.34
C LEU A 182 -16.56 -4.80 -0.97
N VAL A 183 -15.31 -4.61 -0.56
CA VAL A 183 -14.83 -5.06 0.75
C VAL A 183 -15.54 -4.31 1.90
N ALA A 184 -15.82 -3.01 1.74
CA ALA A 184 -16.59 -2.24 2.71
C ALA A 184 -18.03 -2.77 2.85
N ILE A 185 -18.71 -3.07 1.74
CA ILE A 185 -20.05 -3.67 1.73
C ILE A 185 -20.05 -5.01 2.45
N TYR A 186 -19.04 -5.85 2.18
CA TYR A 186 -18.84 -7.12 2.89
C TYR A 186 -18.68 -6.90 4.41
N GLY A 187 -17.76 -6.01 4.81
CA GLY A 187 -17.48 -5.77 6.23
C GLY A 187 -18.69 -5.19 6.97
N ILE A 188 -19.46 -4.29 6.36
CA ILE A 188 -20.70 -3.75 6.94
C ILE A 188 -21.78 -4.85 7.02
N GLY A 189 -21.96 -5.64 5.96
CA GLY A 189 -22.97 -6.70 5.88
C GLY A 189 -22.78 -7.81 6.92
N GLU A 190 -21.53 -8.16 7.23
CA GLU A 190 -21.16 -9.14 8.27
C GLU A 190 -20.93 -8.48 9.65
N SER A 191 -21.16 -7.16 9.78
CA SER A 191 -20.95 -6.39 11.03
C SER A 191 -19.52 -6.48 11.59
N LEU A 192 -18.53 -6.61 10.70
CA LEU A 192 -17.11 -6.74 11.02
C LEU A 192 -16.46 -5.36 11.11
N TRP A 193 -16.70 -4.66 12.23
CA TRP A 193 -16.14 -3.33 12.48
C TRP A 193 -14.61 -3.22 12.37
N PRO A 194 -13.80 -4.24 12.72
CA PRO A 194 -12.36 -4.23 12.49
C PRO A 194 -11.95 -4.16 11.02
N ILE A 195 -12.85 -4.55 10.11
CA ILE A 195 -12.59 -4.59 8.67
C ILE A 195 -13.12 -3.32 8.02
N TRP A 196 -14.40 -2.99 8.20
CA TRP A 196 -15.00 -1.90 7.42
C TRP A 196 -14.53 -0.51 7.85
N ILE A 197 -14.16 -0.28 9.13
CA ILE A 197 -13.64 1.02 9.56
C ILE A 197 -12.33 1.41 8.86
N PRO A 198 -11.25 0.59 8.91
CA PRO A 198 -10.02 0.91 8.19
C PRO A 198 -10.25 0.99 6.68
N VAL A 199 -11.08 0.12 6.11
CA VAL A 199 -11.41 0.15 4.68
C VAL A 199 -12.12 1.45 4.27
N VAL A 200 -13.00 2.01 5.12
CA VAL A 200 -13.64 3.31 4.85
C VAL A 200 -12.61 4.45 4.88
N ILE A 201 -11.66 4.42 5.82
CA ILE A 201 -10.55 5.40 5.86
C ILE A 201 -9.68 5.28 4.61
N GLU A 202 -9.38 4.05 4.20
CA GLU A 202 -8.60 3.74 3.01
C GLU A 202 -9.31 4.17 1.73
N LEU A 203 -10.62 3.94 1.63
CA LEU A 203 -11.47 4.40 0.54
C LEU A 203 -11.47 5.92 0.43
N ALA A 204 -11.58 6.64 1.56
CA ALA A 204 -11.49 8.09 1.58
C ALA A 204 -10.12 8.58 1.09
N GLY A 205 -9.03 7.92 1.50
CA GLY A 205 -7.68 8.20 1.00
C GLY A 205 -7.53 7.91 -0.50
N GLY A 206 -8.09 6.81 -0.98
CA GLY A 206 -8.09 6.42 -2.40
C GLY A 206 -8.85 7.41 -3.27
N LEU A 207 -10.04 7.84 -2.85
CA LEU A 207 -10.83 8.88 -3.51
C LEU A 207 -10.10 10.22 -3.51
N THR A 208 -9.44 10.58 -2.41
CA THR A 208 -8.62 11.80 -2.32
C THR A 208 -7.47 11.77 -3.33
N LEU A 209 -6.74 10.65 -3.43
CA LEU A 209 -5.68 10.49 -4.44
C LEU A 209 -6.21 10.53 -5.87
N LEU A 210 -7.39 9.96 -6.12
CA LEU A 210 -8.02 10.00 -7.44
C LEU A 210 -8.40 11.44 -7.82
N ALA A 211 -9.01 12.19 -6.90
CA ALA A 211 -9.33 13.60 -7.10
C ALA A 211 -8.07 14.45 -7.34
N LEU A 212 -7.02 14.27 -6.52
CA LEU A 212 -5.74 14.96 -6.71
C LEU A 212 -5.13 14.66 -8.08
N LYS A 213 -5.22 13.40 -8.54
CA LYS A 213 -4.75 13.03 -9.87
C LYS A 213 -5.51 13.77 -10.97
N CYS A 214 -6.84 13.83 -10.90
CA CYS A 214 -7.64 14.58 -11.87
C CYS A 214 -7.29 16.07 -11.90
N ILE A 215 -7.07 16.68 -10.73
CA ILE A 215 -6.70 18.10 -10.61
C ILE A 215 -5.34 18.37 -11.26
N TYR A 216 -4.30 17.61 -10.90
CA TYR A 216 -2.95 17.86 -11.42
C TYR A 216 -2.80 17.49 -12.89
N ASP A 217 -3.43 16.39 -13.35
CA ASP A 217 -3.43 16.06 -14.77
C ASP A 217 -4.18 17.14 -15.61
N GLY A 218 -5.18 17.80 -15.04
CA GLY A 218 -5.90 18.90 -15.68
C GLY A 218 -5.09 20.20 -15.77
N HIS A 219 -4.35 20.55 -14.72
CA HIS A 219 -3.48 21.74 -14.70
C HIS A 219 -2.37 21.65 -15.75
N GLU A 220 -1.77 20.47 -15.90
CA GLU A 220 -0.71 20.25 -16.91
C GLU A 220 -1.26 20.34 -18.34
N ALA A 221 -2.52 19.93 -18.55
CA ALA A 221 -3.18 20.06 -19.85
C ALA A 221 -3.45 21.53 -20.21
N SER A 222 -3.87 22.37 -19.24
CA SER A 222 -4.04 23.80 -19.47
C SER A 222 -2.72 24.51 -19.74
N GLU A 223 -1.67 24.24 -18.96
CA GLU A 223 -0.34 24.84 -19.17
C GLU A 223 0.23 24.47 -20.56
N GLY A 224 0.02 23.23 -21.02
CA GLY A 224 0.44 22.80 -22.34
C GLY A 224 -0.26 23.56 -23.48
N LEU A 225 -1.57 23.81 -23.33
CA LEU A 225 -2.35 24.57 -24.31
C LEU A 225 -1.94 26.05 -24.37
N ASP A 226 -1.64 26.66 -23.21
CA ASP A 226 -1.19 28.06 -23.16
C ASP A 226 0.17 28.24 -23.86
N LEU A 227 1.08 27.26 -23.72
CA LEU A 227 2.37 27.25 -24.40
C LEU A 227 2.25 27.03 -25.92
N GLU A 228 1.31 26.19 -26.38
CA GLU A 228 1.07 25.98 -27.81
C GLU A 228 0.33 27.15 -28.48
N THR A 229 -0.56 27.83 -27.75
CA THR A 229 -1.37 28.94 -28.28
C THR A 229 -0.72 30.31 -28.16
N GLY A 230 0.42 30.44 -27.45
CA GLY A 230 1.16 31.70 -27.31
C GLY A 230 0.35 32.82 -26.67
N ALA A 231 -0.66 32.49 -25.87
CA ALA A 231 -1.54 33.47 -25.25
C ALA A 231 -0.77 34.27 -24.18
N PRO A 232 -0.82 35.63 -24.21
CA PRO A 232 -0.16 36.42 -23.18
C PRO A 232 -0.85 36.17 -21.83
N GLU A 233 -0.03 35.93 -20.78
CA GLU A 233 -0.48 35.68 -19.40
C GLU A 233 -1.65 36.59 -19.02
N ARG A 234 -2.82 35.99 -18.81
CA ARG A 234 -3.99 36.72 -18.32
C ARG A 234 -3.89 36.85 -16.80
N GLY A 235 -3.08 37.81 -16.36
CA GLY A 235 -3.14 38.53 -15.08
C GLY A 235 -3.37 37.70 -13.82
N SER A 236 -2.27 37.34 -13.15
CA SER A 236 -2.33 36.99 -11.73
C SER A 236 -2.81 38.20 -10.93
N THR A 237 -3.90 38.02 -10.21
CA THR A 237 -4.53 39.04 -9.38
C THR A 237 -3.67 39.27 -8.13
N THR A 238 -2.99 40.41 -8.11
CA THR A 238 -2.75 41.25 -6.92
C THR A 238 -2.19 40.55 -5.68
N SER A 239 -0.87 40.34 -5.66
CA SER A 239 -0.07 40.39 -4.44
C SER A 239 0.64 41.73 -4.34
N TYR A 240 -0.07 42.77 -3.92
CA TYR A 240 0.53 44.00 -3.38
C TYR A 240 -0.14 44.34 -2.05
N LYS A 241 0.39 43.77 -0.98
CA LYS A 241 0.27 44.34 0.37
C LYS A 241 1.68 44.64 0.87
N TYR A 242 1.83 45.83 1.44
CA TYR A 242 3.01 46.42 2.07
C TYR A 242 3.93 47.27 1.17
N ALA A 243 3.41 48.42 0.75
CA ALA A 243 4.21 49.65 0.63
C ALA A 243 3.33 50.86 1.03
N LEU A 244 3.06 50.98 2.33
CA LEU A 244 2.69 52.22 3.01
C LEU A 244 3.98 52.67 3.73
N THR A 245 4.48 53.89 3.70
CA THR A 245 3.89 55.23 3.56
C THR A 245 4.99 56.26 3.18
N PRO A 246 4.62 57.43 2.62
CA PRO A 246 5.54 58.51 2.28
C PRO A 246 5.81 59.46 3.46
N LYS A 247 7.04 59.96 3.56
CA LYS A 247 7.39 61.34 3.95
C LYS A 247 8.67 61.74 3.23
#